data_AF-A0A382GQ84-F1
#
_entry.id   AF-A0A382GQ84-F1
#
_cell.length_a   1.000
_cell.length_b   1.000
_cell.length_c   1.000
_cell.angle_alpha   90.00
_cell.angle_beta   90.00
_cell.angle_gamma   90.00
#
_symmetry.space_group_name_H-M   'P 1'
#
loop_
_entity.id
_entity.type
_entity.pdbx_description
1 polymer ?
#
loop_
_entity_poly.entity_id
_entity_poly.type
_entity_poly.pdbx_seq_one_letter_code
_entity_poly.pdbx_strand_id
1 'polypeptide(L)' 'VSSEYNLRIRNRFYKGHGLGNDYLVFEEGEDCEISKDAIVKICDRWRGVGSDGVVLLIDRDGPP' A
#
# COMPACT_ATOMS: atom_id res chain seq x y z
N VAL A 1 -9.53 -14.22 16.28
CA VAL A 1 -8.30 -14.13 15.47
C VAL A 1 -8.31 -12.77 14.79
N SER A 2 -8.12 -11.71 15.57
CA SER A 2 -6.82 -11.06 15.90
C SER A 2 -6.71 -9.79 15.05
N SER A 3 -7.09 -8.66 15.67
CA SER A 3 -6.83 -7.26 15.30
C SER A 3 -6.81 -6.93 13.80
N GLU A 4 -7.93 -6.40 13.27
CA GLU A 4 -7.86 -5.58 12.06
C GLU A 4 -6.95 -4.39 12.36
N TYR A 5 -5.75 -4.37 11.78
CA TYR A 5 -4.92 -3.18 11.81
C TYR A 5 -5.69 -2.11 11.01
N ASN A 6 -6.24 -1.11 11.69
CA ASN A 6 -6.75 0.11 11.06
C ASN A 6 -5.56 0.92 10.55
N LEU A 7 -4.91 0.42 9.51
CA LEU A 7 -3.79 1.09 8.87
C LEU A 7 -4.35 2.26 8.09
N ARG A 8 -3.94 3.46 8.47
CA ARG A 8 -4.24 4.69 7.74
C ARG A 8 -3.00 5.11 6.96
N ILE A 9 -3.22 5.57 5.75
CA ILE A 9 -2.17 5.91 4.79
C ILE A 9 -2.37 7.31 4.25
N ARG A 10 -1.30 7.90 3.71
CA ARG A 10 -1.39 9.09 2.88
C ARG A 10 -2.05 8.76 1.54
N ASN A 11 -2.79 9.71 0.97
CA ASN A 11 -3.46 9.50 -0.32
C ASN A 11 -2.54 9.61 -1.55
N ARG A 12 -1.23 9.80 -1.32
CA ARG A 12 -0.19 9.78 -2.37
C ARG A 12 0.62 8.51 -2.25
N PHE A 13 1.04 8.00 -3.40
CA PHE A 13 1.87 6.81 -3.49
C PHE A 13 2.95 6.98 -4.55
N TYR A 14 3.96 6.13 -4.44
CA TYR A 14 4.94 5.90 -5.49
C TYR A 14 4.67 4.54 -6.14
N LYS A 15 4.88 4.42 -7.45
CA LYS A 15 4.88 3.12 -8.11
C LYS A 15 6.31 2.77 -8.51
N GLY A 16 6.78 1.62 -8.05
CA GLY A 16 8.13 1.12 -8.34
C GLY A 16 8.08 -0.32 -8.83
N HIS A 17 9.15 -0.78 -9.48
CA HIS A 17 9.28 -2.17 -9.88
C HIS A 17 10.72 -2.66 -9.79
N GLY A 18 10.89 -3.97 -9.63
CA GLY A 18 12.17 -4.66 -9.74
C GLY A 18 12.02 -5.89 -10.62
N LEU A 19 12.73 -5.93 -11.75
CA LEU A 19 12.68 -7.06 -12.71
C LEU A 19 11.26 -7.48 -13.14
N GLY A 20 10.33 -6.51 -13.22
CA GLY A 20 8.94 -6.72 -13.62
C GLY A 20 7.95 -6.95 -12.48
N ASN A 21 8.44 -7.17 -11.25
CA ASN A 21 7.60 -7.24 -10.06
C ASN A 21 7.30 -5.82 -9.55
N ASP A 22 6.05 -5.36 -9.64
CA ASP A 22 5.65 -3.97 -9.39
C ASP A 22 4.84 -3.76 -8.10
N TYR A 23 5.06 -2.63 -7.43
CA TYR A 23 4.46 -2.30 -6.14
C TYR A 23 3.95 -0.86 -6.10
N LEU A 24 2.84 -0.67 -5.38
CA LEU A 24 2.40 0.64 -4.92
C LEU A 24 2.92 0.86 -3.50
N VAL A 25 3.71 1.91 -3.31
CA VAL A 25 4.36 2.24 -2.04
C VAL A 25 3.63 3.42 -1.41
N PHE A 26 3.05 3.21 -0.24
CA PHE A 26 2.37 4.22 0.54
C PHE A 26 3.13 4.51 1.83
N GLU A 27 2.89 5.69 2.38
CA GLU A 27 3.32 6.07 3.72
C GLU A 27 2.16 5.95 4.69
N GLU A 28 2.45 5.56 5.93
CA GLU A 28 1.51 5.74 7.03
C GLU A 28 1.09 7.21 7.13
N GLY A 29 -0.18 7.43 7.44
CA GLY A 29 -0.77 8.75 7.51
C GLY A 29 -2.22 8.68 7.96
N GLU A 30 -3.00 9.71 7.67
CA GLU A 30 -4.38 9.81 8.15
C GLU A 30 -5.39 10.03 7.01
N ASP A 31 -4.97 10.05 5.75
CA ASP A 31 -5.88 10.46 4.67
C ASP A 31 -6.90 9.37 4.33
N CYS A 32 -6.51 8.10 4.38
CA CYS A 32 -7.33 6.97 3.94
C CYS A 32 -7.12 5.74 4.83
N GLU A 33 -8.18 5.00 5.14
CA GLU A 33 -8.06 3.65 5.70
C GLU A 33 -7.84 2.64 4.58
N ILE A 34 -6.95 1.67 4.83
CA ILE A 34 -6.68 0.59 3.88
C ILE A 34 -7.25 -0.73 4.41
N SER A 35 -8.11 -1.35 3.59
CA SER A 35 -8.65 -2.68 3.84
C SER A 35 -8.11 -3.67 2.81
N LYS A 36 -8.25 -4.98 3.09
CA LYS A 36 -7.89 -6.03 2.14
C LYS A 36 -8.63 -5.88 0.81
N ASP A 37 -9.91 -5.52 0.85
CA ASP A 37 -10.71 -5.30 -0.36
C ASP A 37 -10.22 -4.09 -1.16
N ALA A 38 -9.80 -3.02 -0.48
CA ALA A 38 -9.20 -1.87 -1.14
C ALA A 38 -7.88 -2.24 -1.84
N ILE A 39 -7.04 -3.06 -1.19
CA ILE A 39 -5.79 -3.59 -1.76
C ILE A 39 -6.08 -4.41 -3.02
N VAL A 40 -7.04 -5.33 -2.98
CA VAL A 40 -7.41 -6.13 -4.17
C VAL A 40 -7.87 -5.23 -5.32
N LYS A 41 -8.71 -4.23 -5.03
CA LYS A 41 -9.24 -3.31 -6.05
C LYS A 41 -8.14 -2.45 -6.68
N ILE A 42 -7.20 -1.93 -5.89
CA ILE A 42 -6.16 -1.04 -6.41
C ILE A 42 -5.10 -1.82 -7.21
N CYS A 43 -4.83 -3.08 -6.84
CA CYS A 43 -3.91 -3.96 -7.56
C CYS A 43 -4.48 -4.54 -8.85
N ASP A 44 -5.80 -4.50 -9.08
CA ASP A 44 -6.40 -4.90 -10.35
C ASP A 44 -5.80 -4.08 -11.51
N ARG A 45 -5.25 -4.76 -12.52
CA ARG A 45 -4.51 -4.13 -13.63
C ARG A 45 -5.40 -3.40 -14.64
N TRP A 46 -6.70 -3.65 -14.63
CA TRP A 46 -7.66 -3.10 -15.61
C TRP A 46 -8.59 -2.07 -15.00
N ARG A 47 -8.93 -2.23 -13.72
CA ARG A 47 -9.87 -1.39 -12.97
C ARG A 47 -9.20 -0.52 -11.93
N GLY A 48 -7.97 -0.87 -11.53
CA GLY A 48 -7.16 -0.16 -10.56
C GLY A 48 -5.91 0.45 -11.19
N VAL A 49 -4.94 0.75 -10.34
CA VAL A 49 -3.62 1.25 -10.77
C VAL A 49 -2.75 0.10 -11.31
N GLY A 50 -3.01 -1.13 -10.83
CA GLY A 50 -2.29 -2.33 -11.20
C GLY A 50 -0.96 -2.45 -10.46
N SER A 51 -0.76 -3.53 -9.72
CA SER A 51 0.53 -3.93 -9.16
C SER A 51 0.48 -5.38 -8.70
N ASP A 52 1.64 -5.98 -8.43
CA ASP A 52 1.73 -7.29 -7.79
C ASP A 52 1.46 -7.20 -6.27
N GLY A 53 1.62 -6.01 -5.69
CA GLY A 53 1.27 -5.77 -4.28
C GLY A 53 1.36 -4.31 -3.84
N VAL A 54 1.20 -4.13 -2.52
CA VAL A 54 1.31 -2.85 -1.83
C VAL A 54 2.40 -2.97 -0.76
N VAL A 55 3.22 -1.93 -0.64
CA VAL A 55 4.21 -1.77 0.43
C VAL A 55 3.82 -0.56 1.27
N LEU A 56 3.80 -0.72 2.59
CA LEU A 56 3.52 0.36 3.52
C LEU A 56 4.79 0.72 4.30
N LEU A 57 5.19 1.99 4.20
CA LEU A 57 6.23 2.58 5.01
C LEU A 57 5.63 3.09 6.32
N ILE A 58 5.81 2.32 7.38
CA ILE A 58 5.25 2.60 8.73
C ILE A 58 6.21 3.50 9.53
N ASP A 59 7.51 3.32 9.35
CA ASP A 59 8.52 4.16 9.98
C ASP A 59 9.65 4.44 8.97
N ARG A 60 9.88 5.72 8.68
CA ARG A 60 10.97 6.17 7.80
C ARG A 60 12.31 6.12 8.49
N ASP A 61 12.32 6.35 9.79
CA ASP A 61 13.51 6.48 10.62
C ASP A 61 13.67 5.23 11.49
N GLY A 62 13.27 4.07 10.95
CA GLY A 62 13.33 2.78 11.63
C GLY A 62 14.69 2.55 12.33
N PRO A 63 14.78 1.57 13.23
CA PRO A 63 15.91 1.44 14.15
C PRO A 63 17.26 1.61 13.44
N PRO A 64 18.18 2.40 14.02
CA PRO A 64 19.44 2.78 13.37
C PRO A 64 20.30 1.58 12.95
#